data_AF-A8TK31-F1
#
_entry.id   AF-A8TK31-F1
#
_cell.length_a   1.000
_cell.length_b   1.000
_cell.length_c   1.000
_cell.angle_alpha   90.00
_cell.angle_beta   90.00
_cell.angle_gamma   90.00
#
_symmetry.space_group_name_H-M   'P 1'
#
loop_
_entity.id
_entity.type
_entity.pdbx_description
1 polymer ?
#
loop_
_entity_poly.entity_id
_entity_poly.type
_entity_poly.pdbx_seq_one_letter_code
_entity_poly.pdbx_strand_id
1 'polypeptide(L)'
;MGDELDFHTWEMVSAYADGALDEIGAAVVERALRTDPAMAAALATITRQNLALKAWAADIDVRPIPLGVRAMLDRARMERCPCANGDGGRAKE
;
A
#
# COMPACT_ATOMS: atom_id res chain seq x y z
N MET A 1 -12.98 -9.54 -31.06
CA MET A 1 -11.92 -10.38 -30.45
C MET A 1 -10.97 -9.41 -29.80
N GLY A 2 -11.06 -9.25 -28.47
CA GLY A 2 -10.10 -8.44 -27.74
C GLY A 2 -8.87 -9.30 -27.54
N ASP A 3 -7.72 -8.85 -28.04
CA ASP A 3 -6.45 -9.45 -27.68
C ASP A 3 -6.35 -9.39 -26.15
N GLU A 4 -6.32 -10.56 -25.54
CA GLU A 4 -6.11 -10.71 -24.12
C GLU A 4 -4.73 -10.11 -23.81
N LEU A 5 -4.69 -9.04 -23.02
CA LEU A 5 -3.43 -8.42 -22.64
C LEU A 5 -2.55 -9.48 -21.96
N ASP A 6 -1.29 -9.54 -22.33
CA ASP A 6 -0.37 -10.47 -21.71
C ASP A 6 -0.18 -10.16 -20.21
N PHE A 7 0.29 -11.16 -19.47
CA PHE A 7 0.49 -11.07 -18.03
C PHE A 7 1.41 -9.89 -17.63
N HIS A 8 2.46 -9.65 -18.40
CA HIS A 8 3.42 -8.57 -18.14
C HIS A 8 2.81 -7.18 -18.33
N THR A 9 1.86 -7.06 -19.24
CA THR A 9 1.11 -5.84 -19.47
C THR A 9 0.19 -5.54 -18.29
N TRP A 10 -0.52 -6.54 -17.77
CA TRP A 10 -1.31 -6.38 -16.55
C TRP A 10 -0.46 -6.00 -15.33
N GLU A 11 0.72 -6.62 -15.19
CA GLU A 11 1.67 -6.29 -14.13
C GLU A 11 2.12 -4.83 -14.23
N MET A 12 2.57 -4.38 -15.40
CA MET A 12 3.01 -2.99 -15.58
C MET A 12 1.89 -1.97 -15.35
N VAL A 13 0.66 -2.23 -15.83
CA VAL A 13 -0.46 -1.31 -15.61
C VAL A 13 -0.86 -1.27 -14.13
N SER A 14 -0.77 -2.40 -13.42
CA SER A 14 -1.03 -2.44 -11.98
C SER A 14 0.01 -1.62 -11.20
N ALA A 15 1.30 -1.81 -11.50
CA ALA A 15 2.38 -1.03 -10.90
C ALA A 15 2.27 0.46 -11.22
N TYR A 16 1.85 0.81 -12.45
CA TYR A 16 1.57 2.20 -12.83
C TYR A 16 0.43 2.79 -12.00
N ALA A 17 -0.68 2.05 -11.85
CA ALA A 17 -1.85 2.48 -11.08
C ALA A 17 -1.54 2.69 -9.59
N ASP A 18 -0.60 1.93 -9.04
CA ASP A 18 -0.15 2.05 -7.65
C ASP A 18 0.97 3.09 -7.46
N GLY A 19 1.49 3.68 -8.54
CA GLY A 19 2.62 4.62 -8.50
C GLY A 19 3.95 3.96 -8.13
N ALA A 20 4.08 2.65 -8.37
CA ALA A 20 5.23 1.83 -8.01
C ALA A 20 6.27 1.71 -9.13
N LEU A 21 5.99 2.24 -10.33
CA LEU A 21 6.96 2.31 -11.42
C LEU A 21 7.96 3.44 -11.22
N ASP A 22 9.17 3.23 -11.75
CA ASP A 22 10.13 4.31 -11.94
C ASP A 22 9.69 5.25 -13.08
N GLU A 23 10.40 6.37 -13.24
CA GLU A 23 10.08 7.40 -14.25
C GLU A 23 10.08 6.84 -15.68
N ILE A 24 10.98 5.89 -15.97
CA ILE A 24 11.12 5.27 -17.29
C ILE A 24 9.91 4.36 -17.56
N GLY A 25 9.56 3.50 -16.62
CA GLY A 25 8.40 2.60 -16.71
C GLY A 25 7.10 3.38 -16.82
N ALA A 26 6.94 4.45 -16.04
CA ALA A 26 5.79 5.33 -16.12
C ALA A 26 5.63 5.95 -17.52
N ALA A 27 6.72 6.48 -18.09
CA ALA A 27 6.70 7.08 -19.43
C ALA A 27 6.34 6.06 -20.54
N VAL A 28 6.77 4.79 -20.39
CA VAL A 28 6.40 3.71 -21.31
C VAL A 28 4.88 3.46 -21.28
N VAL A 29 4.30 3.33 -20.09
CA VAL A 29 2.85 3.12 -19.92
C VAL A 29 2.06 4.33 -20.43
N GLU A 30 2.49 5.56 -20.13
CA GLU A 30 1.85 6.78 -20.62
C GLU A 30 1.87 6.92 -22.14
N ARG A 31 2.94 6.46 -22.79
CA ARG A 31 2.99 6.38 -24.24
C ARG A 31 1.98 5.36 -24.76
N ALA A 32 1.92 4.17 -24.16
CA ALA A 32 0.98 3.12 -24.56
C ALA A 32 -0.48 3.56 -24.39
N LEU A 33 -0.82 4.23 -23.28
CA LEU A 33 -2.16 4.76 -23.01
C LEU A 33 -2.67 5.75 -24.08
N ARG A 34 -1.77 6.44 -24.78
CA ARG A 34 -2.14 7.36 -25.87
C ARG A 34 -2.46 6.66 -27.19
N THR A 35 -1.95 5.45 -27.38
CA THR A 35 -2.01 4.75 -28.67
C THR A 35 -2.81 3.47 -28.63
N ASP A 36 -2.99 2.87 -27.45
CA ASP A 36 -3.65 1.58 -27.26
C ASP A 36 -4.90 1.72 -26.37
N PRO A 37 -6.11 1.61 -26.96
CA PRO A 37 -7.36 1.60 -26.22
C PRO A 37 -7.50 0.45 -25.22
N ALA A 38 -6.87 -0.71 -25.48
CA ALA A 38 -6.93 -1.85 -24.55
C ALA A 38 -6.18 -1.52 -23.25
N MET A 39 -5.05 -0.83 -23.34
CA MET A 39 -4.29 -0.33 -22.20
C MET A 39 -5.12 0.63 -21.34
N ALA A 40 -5.85 1.56 -21.98
CA ALA A 40 -6.73 2.48 -21.28
C ALA A 40 -7.89 1.76 -20.56
N ALA A 41 -8.47 0.74 -21.20
CA ALA A 41 -9.52 -0.08 -20.61
C ALA A 41 -9.00 -0.92 -19.41
N ALA A 42 -7.78 -1.44 -19.49
CA ALA A 42 -7.13 -2.15 -18.40
C ALA A 42 -6.87 -1.23 -17.20
N LEU A 43 -6.28 -0.05 -17.43
CA LEU A 43 -6.05 0.94 -16.37
C LEU A 43 -7.37 1.34 -15.70
N ALA A 44 -8.41 1.63 -16.48
CA ALA A 44 -9.73 1.96 -15.93
C ALA A 44 -10.31 0.81 -15.08
N THR A 45 -10.04 -0.44 -15.45
CA THR A 45 -10.48 -1.62 -14.68
C THR A 45 -9.76 -1.72 -13.34
N ILE A 46 -8.43 -1.61 -13.33
CA ILE A 46 -7.63 -1.64 -12.10
C ILE A 46 -7.99 -0.47 -11.20
N THR A 47 -8.11 0.75 -11.74
CA THR A 47 -8.48 1.92 -10.95
C THR A 47 -9.83 1.74 -10.26
N ARG A 48 -10.85 1.21 -10.97
CA ARG A 48 -12.16 0.92 -10.35
C ARG A 48 -12.05 -0.12 -9.23
N GLN A 49 -11.28 -1.19 -9.43
CA GLN A 49 -11.08 -2.23 -8.42
C GLN A 49 -10.35 -1.68 -7.19
N ASN A 50 -9.28 -0.90 -7.40
CA ASN A 50 -8.55 -0.25 -6.32
C ASN A 50 -9.42 0.71 -5.50
N LEU A 51 -10.30 1.47 -6.17
CA LEU A 51 -11.27 2.33 -5.48
C LEU A 51 -12.28 1.51 -4.65
N ALA A 52 -12.79 0.40 -5.19
CA ALA A 52 -13.70 -0.47 -4.46
C ALA A 52 -13.04 -1.10 -3.23
N LEU A 53 -11.79 -1.57 -3.37
CA LEU A 53 -11.01 -2.11 -2.26
C LEU A 53 -10.71 -1.05 -1.19
N LYS A 54 -10.33 0.17 -1.59
CA LYS A 54 -10.11 1.29 -0.67
C LYS A 54 -11.38 1.67 0.08
N ALA A 55 -12.52 1.72 -0.60
CA ALA A 55 -13.80 1.99 0.04
C ALA A 55 -14.17 0.91 1.07
N TRP A 56 -13.96 -0.36 0.74
CA TRP A 56 -14.16 -1.46 1.68
C TRP A 56 -13.18 -1.42 2.85
N ALA A 57 -11.91 -1.08 2.61
CA ALA A 57 -10.87 -0.99 3.64
C ALA A 57 -11.09 0.20 4.59
N ALA A 58 -11.71 1.29 4.15
CA ALA A 58 -12.01 2.43 4.99
C ALA A 58 -12.87 2.03 6.22
N ASP A 59 -13.79 1.08 6.05
CA ASP A 59 -14.60 0.52 7.15
C ASP A 59 -13.77 -0.31 8.13
N ILE A 60 -12.58 -0.77 7.75
CA ILE A 60 -11.64 -1.48 8.61
C ILE A 60 -10.76 -0.48 9.36
N ASP A 61 -10.28 0.55 8.67
CA ASP A 61 -9.38 1.56 9.22
C ASP A 61 -9.97 2.30 10.43
N VAL A 62 -11.30 2.43 10.49
CA VAL A 62 -12.01 3.08 11.60
C VAL A 62 -12.39 2.13 12.74
N ARG A 63 -12.17 0.82 12.60
CA ARG A 63 -12.55 -0.14 13.65
C ARG A 63 -11.63 0.01 14.85
N PRO A 64 -12.19 0.02 16.08
CA PRO A 64 -11.35 0.03 17.26
C PRO A 64 -10.52 -1.25 17.32
N ILE A 65 -9.24 -1.10 17.66
CA ILE A 65 -8.36 -2.24 17.91
C ILE A 65 -8.91 -3.03 19.10
N PRO A 66 -9.13 -4.35 19.00
CA PRO A 66 -9.59 -5.16 20.12
C PRO A 66 -8.70 -5.00 21.35
N LEU A 67 -9.30 -4.93 22.55
CA LEU A 67 -8.56 -4.63 23.79
C LEU A 67 -7.38 -5.56 24.05
N GLY A 68 -7.52 -6.86 23.77
CA GLY A 68 -6.42 -7.83 23.90
C GLY A 68 -5.25 -7.51 22.97
N VAL A 69 -5.53 -7.13 21.72
CA VAL A 69 -4.50 -6.72 20.75
C VAL A 69 -3.87 -5.39 21.16
N ARG A 70 -4.66 -4.44 21.68
CA ARG A 70 -4.14 -3.18 22.21
C ARG A 70 -3.15 -3.41 23.35
N ALA A 71 -3.51 -4.24 24.33
CA ALA A 71 -2.65 -4.57 25.47
C ALA A 71 -1.33 -5.22 25.01
N MET A 72 -1.36 -6.10 24.01
CA MET A 72 -0.15 -6.69 23.42
C MET A 72 0.75 -5.63 22.77
N LEU A 73 0.17 -4.71 22.01
CA LEU A 73 0.91 -3.63 21.35
C LEU A 73 1.52 -2.64 22.36
N ASP A 74 0.78 -2.30 23.42
CA ASP A 74 1.25 -1.41 24.48
C ASP A 74 2.40 -2.06 25.25
N ARG A 75 2.31 -3.36 25.57
CA ARG A 75 3.40 -4.12 26.18
C ARG A 75 4.64 -4.14 25.30
N ALA A 76 4.50 -4.47 24.02
CA ALA A 76 5.61 -4.50 23.08
C ALA A 76 6.29 -3.13 22.94
N ARG A 77 5.52 -2.03 23.04
CA ARG A 77 6.05 -0.66 23.03
C ARG A 77 6.84 -0.34 24.31
N MET A 78 6.38 -0.79 25.48
CA MET A 78 7.09 -0.61 26.75
C MET A 78 8.40 -1.38 26.80
N GLU A 79 8.38 -2.65 26.36
CA GLU A 79 9.58 -3.51 26.29
C GLU A 79 10.65 -2.96 25.32
N ARG A 80 10.22 -2.22 24.29
CA ARG A 80 11.11 -1.54 23.34
C ARG A 80 11.48 -0.11 23.75
N CYS A 81 10.94 0.45 24.85
CA CYS A 81 11.36 1.76 25.31
C CYS A 81 12.67 1.66 26.10
N PRO A 82 13.75 2.34 25.67
CA PRO A 82 14.99 2.43 26.46
C PRO A 82 14.77 3.07 27.84
N CYS A 83 13.67 3.82 27.99
CA CYS A 83 13.27 4.52 29.20
C CYS A 83 12.72 3.61 30.31
N ALA A 84 12.24 2.41 29.97
CA ALA A 84 11.63 1.47 30.92
C ALA A 84 12.65 0.48 31.52
N ASN A 85 13.82 0.34 30.88
CA ASN A 85 14.97 -0.39 31.42
C ASN A 85 15.85 0.60 32.17
N GLY A 86 15.47 0.91 33.41
CA GLY A 86 16.04 2.00 34.19
C GLY A 86 17.57 2.06 34.22
N ASP A 87 18.10 3.14 33.66
CA ASP A 87 19.22 3.90 34.25
C ASP A 87 18.72 5.30 34.63
N GLY A 88 17.61 5.31 35.38
CA GLY A 88 17.21 6.47 36.17
C GLY A 88 17.97 6.48 37.49
N GLY A 89 19.09 7.21 37.54
CA GLY A 89 19.60 7.80 38.77
C GLY A 89 20.56 6.94 39.61
N ARG A 90 21.86 7.20 39.43
CA ARG A 90 22.77 7.34 40.57
C ARG A 90 23.83 8.41 40.25
N ALA A 91 23.46 9.67 40.49
CA ALA A 91 24.46 10.67 40.80
C ALA A 91 25.14 10.19 42.10
N LYS A 92 26.37 9.68 41.97
CA LYS A 92 27.23 9.44 43.13
C LYS A 92 27.96 10.74 43.43
N GLU A 93 27.89 11.05 44.72
CA GLU A 93 28.60 12.07 45.51
C GLU A 93 29.99 12.46 45.02
#